data_AF-A0A453NYY3-F1
#
_entry.id   AF-A0A453NYY3-F1
#
_cell.length_a   1.000
_cell.length_b   1.000
_cell.length_c   1.000
_cell.angle_alpha   90.00
_cell.angle_beta   90.00
_cell.angle_gamma   90.00
#
_symmetry.space_group_name_H-M   'P 1'
#
loop_
_entity.id
_entity.type
_entity.pdbx_description
1 polymer ?
#
loop_
_entity_poly.entity_id
_entity_poly.type
_entity_poly.pdbx_seq_one_letter_code
_entity_poly.pdbx_strand_id
1 'polypeptide(L)'
;MVLTTIDSAAYNAMQAPQGPVHINCAFREPLDHSNQNWSFDCLRGLDRWFRNDEPYTRYLEMKMVSAFGNYSCSVIEVQDIIKKAKQGLLLVGAIHKEDDMWAVALLARQLSWPVAADILSGLRMRKVLNSFPGFDKSILFIDQIDQILLSDSVKSWINPDVIVQIGSRITSKRMEMFLESCFPSSYILIDTHPCRHDPSHVVTHRIQTSVADFAASLCQCNLERKTSRWKDILMVLNSAVSQEIMFHVHAEFLLTEPYVAHVIGEALYGDAAMFVGNSMVIRDLNMFGKGWLDHTTNGDNMMMHNIPDFIGATVSGNRGASGIDGLLSTAIGFAVGSNKHVCCVVGDVSFLHDTNGLSLLNQRAQRKPMTVIVINNHGGAIFSLLPVAKTASPQILQKYFYTSHDISISKLCDAHRVKHFLVQTKAELHDTLVKTHAEHLDCVVEVENQIDENANFHRTISMFVDNTATHYLEYLLGDLYSSTTSDLDRMYNTKIHAIEYMLYRIQLSAPRTSGISDSSCFHEGFILKLRMDDNIVGFGEVAPIEIHQEDIIDVEEQLRFLFHRVKDCELDVVPLLRGSFSNWIWTSIGIPVR
;
A
#
# COMPACT_ATOMS: atom_id res chain seq x y z
N MET A 1 33.21 1.13 -35.44
CA MET A 1 33.29 0.35 -34.18
C MET A 1 32.64 1.10 -33.03
N VAL A 2 33.07 2.32 -32.67
CA VAL A 2 32.47 3.08 -31.56
C VAL A 2 30.95 3.23 -31.69
N LEU A 3 30.45 3.81 -32.80
CA LEU A 3 29.01 4.03 -33.01
C LEU A 3 28.19 2.73 -32.88
N THR A 4 28.59 1.68 -33.61
CA THR A 4 27.94 0.37 -33.57
C THR A 4 28.00 -0.29 -32.18
N THR A 5 29.06 -0.08 -31.41
CA THR A 5 29.20 -0.59 -30.04
C THR A 5 28.27 0.15 -29.08
N ILE A 6 28.15 1.48 -29.20
CA ILE A 6 27.24 2.29 -28.40
C ILE A 6 25.78 1.91 -28.72
N ASP A 7 25.42 1.78 -30.00
CA ASP A 7 24.07 1.37 -30.40
C ASP A 7 23.73 -0.03 -29.87
N SER A 8 24.67 -0.97 -29.96
CA SER A 8 24.51 -2.32 -29.40
C SER A 8 24.35 -2.29 -27.88
N ALA A 9 25.15 -1.49 -27.17
CA ALA A 9 25.05 -1.36 -25.73
C ALA A 9 23.70 -0.74 -25.32
N ALA A 10 23.26 0.33 -26.00
CA ALA A 10 21.96 0.95 -25.76
C ALA A 10 20.81 -0.02 -26.05
N TYR A 11 20.87 -0.76 -27.16
CA TYR A 11 19.89 -1.80 -27.49
C TYR A 11 19.80 -2.85 -26.38
N ASN A 12 20.93 -3.46 -25.99
CA ASN A 12 20.95 -4.48 -24.94
C ASN A 12 20.48 -3.96 -23.57
N ALA A 13 20.73 -2.69 -23.25
CA ALA A 13 20.25 -2.09 -22.01
C ALA A 13 18.73 -1.88 -21.97
N MET A 14 18.11 -1.60 -23.12
CA MET A 14 16.70 -1.25 -23.24
C MET A 14 15.78 -2.42 -23.60
N GLN A 15 16.31 -3.51 -24.15
CA GLN A 15 15.56 -4.72 -24.49
C GLN A 15 15.30 -5.59 -23.26
N ALA A 16 14.27 -6.45 -23.31
CA ALA A 16 14.01 -7.41 -22.24
C ALA A 16 15.04 -8.56 -22.28
N PRO A 17 15.76 -8.85 -21.18
CA PRO A 17 15.68 -8.20 -19.87
C PRO A 17 16.46 -6.87 -19.84
N GLN A 18 15.80 -5.80 -19.37
CA GLN A 18 16.44 -4.49 -19.24
C GLN A 18 17.51 -4.54 -18.16
N GLY A 19 18.64 -3.86 -18.36
CA GLY A 19 19.73 -3.93 -17.40
C GLY A 19 20.95 -3.07 -17.73
N PRO A 20 21.93 -3.02 -16.80
CA PRO A 20 23.14 -2.26 -16.98
C PRO A 20 24.04 -2.88 -18.07
N VAL A 21 24.72 -2.02 -18.82
CA VAL A 21 25.78 -2.38 -19.75
C VAL A 21 27.07 -1.68 -19.34
N HIS A 22 28.21 -2.36 -19.51
CA HIS A 22 29.52 -1.82 -19.15
C HIS A 22 30.34 -1.53 -20.41
N ILE A 23 30.72 -0.27 -20.61
CA ILE A 23 31.57 0.18 -21.72
C ILE A 23 32.89 0.66 -21.14
N ASN A 24 33.94 -0.13 -21.34
CA ASN A 24 35.29 0.25 -20.90
C ASN A 24 35.99 1.10 -21.96
N CYS A 25 36.18 2.38 -21.68
CA CYS A 25 36.82 3.35 -22.57
C CYS A 25 38.25 3.65 -22.09
N ALA A 26 39.25 2.97 -22.66
CA ALA A 26 40.65 3.20 -22.32
C ALA A 26 41.19 4.46 -23.00
N PHE A 27 41.65 5.44 -22.20
CA PHE A 27 42.33 6.64 -22.67
C PHE A 27 43.81 6.59 -22.29
N ARG A 28 44.69 6.95 -23.22
CA ARG A 28 46.12 7.10 -22.94
C ARG A 28 46.42 8.54 -22.52
N GLU A 29 47.38 8.69 -21.60
CA GLU A 29 47.91 10.01 -21.28
C GLU A 29 48.53 10.69 -22.51
N PRO A 30 48.50 12.03 -22.59
CA PRO A 30 47.96 12.92 -21.57
C PRO A 30 46.42 13.08 -21.69
N LEU A 31 45.74 13.14 -20.54
CA LEU A 31 44.27 13.33 -20.47
C LEU A 31 43.86 14.81 -20.43
N ASP A 32 44.84 15.72 -20.43
CA ASP A 32 44.60 17.15 -20.36
C ASP A 32 44.20 17.72 -21.73
N HIS A 33 43.63 18.93 -21.70
CA HIS A 33 43.36 19.72 -22.89
C HIS A 33 44.67 20.25 -23.48
N SER A 34 45.54 19.38 -23.96
CA SER A 34 46.60 19.78 -24.85
C SER A 34 45.95 20.35 -26.12
N ASN A 35 46.30 21.58 -26.51
CA ASN A 35 45.79 22.26 -27.73
C ASN A 35 46.33 21.59 -29.02
N GLN A 36 46.23 20.28 -29.14
CA GLN A 36 46.52 19.54 -30.36
C GLN A 36 45.25 19.52 -31.22
N ASN A 37 45.39 19.88 -32.50
CA ASN A 37 44.30 19.76 -33.45
C ASN A 37 43.94 18.27 -33.62
N TRP A 38 42.73 17.90 -33.21
CA TRP A 38 42.21 16.55 -33.40
C TRP A 38 42.10 16.25 -34.90
N SER A 39 42.65 15.11 -35.35
CA SER A 39 42.46 14.67 -36.72
C SER A 39 41.03 14.17 -36.94
N PHE A 40 40.29 14.91 -37.78
CA PHE A 40 38.97 14.53 -38.28
C PHE A 40 39.00 13.33 -39.26
N ASP A 41 40.18 12.77 -39.58
CA ASP A 41 40.28 11.60 -40.46
C ASP A 41 39.50 10.39 -39.92
N CYS A 42 39.43 10.24 -38.60
CA CYS A 42 38.65 9.19 -37.95
C CYS A 42 37.13 9.35 -38.12
N LEU A 43 36.66 10.50 -38.58
CA LEU A 43 35.25 10.82 -38.82
C LEU A 43 34.87 10.78 -40.32
N ARG A 44 35.83 10.51 -41.20
CA ARG A 44 35.61 10.50 -42.66
C ARG A 44 34.52 9.50 -43.05
N GLY A 45 33.53 9.97 -43.83
CA GLY A 45 32.41 9.14 -44.30
C GLY A 45 31.20 9.12 -43.36
N LEU A 46 31.28 9.77 -42.20
CA LEU A 46 30.17 9.93 -41.26
C LEU A 46 29.32 11.19 -41.53
N ASP A 47 29.63 11.98 -42.57
CA ASP A 47 28.96 13.25 -42.88
C ASP A 47 27.44 13.12 -43.03
N ARG A 48 26.98 11.98 -43.55
CA ARG A 48 25.54 11.68 -43.69
C ARG A 48 24.89 11.33 -42.36
N TRP A 49 25.61 10.64 -41.49
CA TRP A 49 25.14 10.27 -40.17
C TRP A 49 25.05 11.49 -39.26
N PHE A 50 26.04 12.40 -39.28
CA PHE A 50 26.00 13.67 -38.55
C PHE A 50 24.83 14.60 -38.90
N ARG A 51 24.13 14.35 -40.01
CA ARG A 51 22.95 15.12 -40.45
C ARG A 51 21.62 14.48 -40.03
N ASN A 52 21.67 13.34 -39.34
CA ASN A 52 20.48 12.66 -38.84
C ASN A 52 20.55 12.48 -37.32
N ASP A 53 19.39 12.30 -36.70
CA ASP A 53 19.26 12.02 -35.27
C ASP A 53 19.05 10.52 -34.99
N GLU A 54 19.36 9.66 -35.98
CA GLU A 54 19.12 8.23 -35.93
C GLU A 54 20.37 7.47 -35.46
N PRO A 55 20.23 6.35 -34.73
CA PRO A 55 21.37 5.52 -34.37
C PRO A 55 22.06 4.99 -35.64
N TYR A 56 23.37 4.81 -35.57
CA TYR A 56 24.15 4.34 -36.71
C TYR A 56 23.75 2.92 -37.12
N THR A 57 23.43 2.08 -36.14
CA THR A 57 22.84 0.74 -36.29
C THR A 57 21.43 0.73 -35.73
N ARG A 58 20.46 0.43 -36.59
CA ARG A 58 19.06 0.25 -36.19
C ARG A 58 18.76 -1.22 -35.97
N TYR A 59 18.33 -1.55 -34.76
CA TYR A 59 17.82 -2.88 -34.44
C TYR A 59 16.33 -2.91 -34.74
N LEU A 60 15.94 -3.63 -35.78
CA LEU A 60 14.54 -3.72 -36.23
C LEU A 60 13.92 -5.03 -35.74
N GLU A 61 12.79 -4.93 -35.06
CA GLU A 61 12.02 -6.09 -34.64
C GLU A 61 11.07 -6.52 -35.76
N MET A 62 11.24 -7.74 -36.26
CA MET A 62 10.35 -8.29 -37.27
C MET A 62 9.15 -8.96 -36.58
N LYS A 63 8.03 -8.24 -36.50
CA LYS A 63 6.77 -8.82 -36.01
C LYS A 63 6.29 -9.88 -37.00
N MET A 64 6.40 -11.16 -36.62
CA MET A 64 5.77 -12.26 -37.35
C MET A 64 4.26 -12.12 -37.21
N VAL A 65 3.61 -11.55 -38.23
CA VAL A 65 2.15 -11.57 -38.34
C VAL A 65 1.78 -12.95 -38.85
N SER A 66 1.10 -13.78 -38.05
CA SER A 66 0.54 -15.03 -38.55
C SER A 66 -0.45 -14.70 -39.68
N ALA A 67 -0.37 -15.43 -40.79
CA ALA A 67 -1.19 -15.22 -41.98
C ALA A 67 -2.71 -15.36 -41.73
N PHE A 68 -3.08 -15.91 -40.58
CA PHE A 68 -4.41 -15.79 -40.01
C PHE A 68 -4.29 -14.76 -38.88
N GLY A 69 -5.01 -13.64 -38.96
CA GLY A 69 -5.10 -12.62 -37.91
C GLY A 69 -5.70 -13.11 -36.58
N ASN A 70 -5.64 -14.41 -36.33
CA ASN A 70 -5.95 -15.06 -35.08
C ASN A 70 -4.68 -15.11 -34.24
N TYR A 71 -4.83 -14.74 -32.98
CA TYR A 71 -3.87 -14.90 -31.92
C TYR A 71 -3.05 -16.20 -32.01
N SER A 72 -1.79 -16.17 -31.56
CA SER A 72 -1.01 -17.39 -31.37
C SER A 72 -1.82 -18.40 -30.54
N CYS A 73 -1.73 -19.69 -30.87
CA CYS A 73 -2.47 -20.78 -30.21
C CYS A 73 -2.49 -20.68 -28.66
N SER A 74 -1.40 -20.15 -28.08
CA SER A 74 -1.22 -19.89 -26.65
C SER A 74 -2.20 -18.88 -26.03
N VAL A 75 -2.64 -17.86 -26.76
CA VAL A 75 -3.56 -16.83 -26.22
C VAL A 75 -4.99 -17.36 -26.18
N ILE A 76 -5.40 -18.18 -27.15
CA ILE A 76 -6.73 -18.80 -27.17
C ILE A 76 -6.89 -19.75 -25.96
N GLU A 77 -5.86 -20.54 -25.66
CA GLU A 77 -5.82 -21.40 -24.47
C GLU A 77 -6.02 -20.61 -23.18
N VAL A 78 -5.27 -19.51 -23.01
CA VAL A 78 -5.37 -18.64 -21.84
C VAL A 78 -6.76 -17.99 -21.73
N GLN A 79 -7.31 -17.51 -22.85
CA GLN A 79 -8.66 -16.97 -22.90
C GLN A 79 -9.71 -18.00 -22.47
N ASP A 80 -9.54 -19.26 -22.88
CA ASP A 80 -10.45 -20.34 -22.51
C ASP A 80 -10.34 -20.74 -21.03
N ILE A 81 -9.13 -20.73 -20.46
CA ILE A 81 -8.91 -20.91 -19.01
C ILE A 81 -9.65 -19.80 -18.24
N ILE A 82 -9.45 -18.54 -18.62
CA ILE A 82 -10.08 -17.38 -17.99
C ILE A 82 -11.61 -17.44 -18.08
N LYS A 83 -12.18 -17.80 -19.24
CA LYS A 83 -13.63 -17.97 -19.41
C LYS A 83 -14.23 -19.03 -18.48
N LYS A 84 -13.50 -20.12 -18.25
CA LYS A 84 -13.94 -21.27 -17.45
C LYS A 84 -13.78 -21.05 -15.94
N ALA A 85 -12.97 -20.08 -15.52
CA ALA A 85 -12.76 -19.76 -14.12
C ALA A 85 -14.09 -19.52 -13.37
N LYS A 86 -14.18 -20.05 -12.15
CA LYS A 86 -15.29 -19.85 -11.22
C LYS A 86 -14.92 -18.88 -10.10
N GLN A 87 -13.67 -18.91 -9.65
CA GLN A 87 -13.09 -18.12 -8.56
C GLN A 87 -11.71 -17.63 -9.00
N GLY A 88 -11.71 -16.72 -9.96
CA GLY A 88 -10.48 -16.12 -10.45
C GLY A 88 -9.98 -15.02 -9.51
N LEU A 89 -8.65 -14.94 -9.32
CA LEU A 89 -7.97 -13.87 -8.58
C LEU A 89 -7.02 -13.12 -9.53
N LEU A 90 -7.14 -11.80 -9.60
CA LEU A 90 -6.18 -10.94 -10.29
C LEU A 90 -5.16 -10.41 -9.27
N LEU A 91 -3.92 -10.87 -9.37
CA LEU A 91 -2.80 -10.41 -8.54
C LEU A 91 -1.96 -9.41 -9.34
N VAL A 92 -1.64 -8.26 -8.76
CA VAL A 92 -0.88 -7.21 -9.44
C VAL A 92 0.38 -6.93 -8.63
N GLY A 93 1.52 -7.39 -9.14
CA GLY A 93 2.85 -7.13 -8.59
C GLY A 93 3.41 -5.78 -9.04
N ALA A 94 4.73 -5.69 -9.15
CA ALA A 94 5.39 -4.44 -9.54
C ALA A 94 5.10 -4.08 -11.02
N ILE A 95 4.57 -2.88 -11.24
CA ILE A 95 4.42 -2.24 -12.55
C ILE A 95 4.89 -0.79 -12.46
N HIS A 96 5.40 -0.23 -13.56
CA HIS A 96 6.18 1.02 -13.50
C HIS A 96 5.63 2.14 -14.38
N LYS A 97 4.70 1.84 -15.29
CA LYS A 97 4.12 2.80 -16.23
C LYS A 97 2.66 3.06 -15.90
N GLU A 98 2.23 4.31 -16.09
CA GLU A 98 0.81 4.68 -15.97
C GLU A 98 -0.05 3.90 -16.98
N ASP A 99 0.45 3.67 -18.19
CA ASP A 99 -0.21 2.84 -19.21
C ASP A 99 -0.48 1.40 -18.72
N ASP A 100 0.46 0.82 -17.96
CA ASP A 100 0.27 -0.51 -17.38
C ASP A 100 -0.81 -0.49 -16.30
N MET A 101 -0.87 0.57 -15.48
CA MET A 101 -1.93 0.74 -14.47
C MET A 101 -3.32 0.87 -15.12
N TRP A 102 -3.42 1.62 -16.23
CA TRP A 102 -4.65 1.71 -17.02
C TRP A 102 -5.03 0.36 -17.64
N ALA A 103 -4.07 -0.37 -18.19
CA ALA A 103 -4.29 -1.70 -18.73
C ALA A 103 -4.79 -2.69 -17.66
N VAL A 104 -4.24 -2.64 -16.45
CA VAL A 104 -4.73 -3.43 -15.31
C VAL A 104 -6.16 -3.04 -14.92
N ALA A 105 -6.49 -1.75 -14.90
CA ALA A 105 -7.86 -1.31 -14.59
C ALA A 105 -8.86 -1.83 -15.63
N LEU A 106 -8.50 -1.83 -16.92
CA LEU A 106 -9.31 -2.43 -17.99
C LEU A 106 -9.48 -3.93 -17.81
N LEU A 107 -8.39 -4.65 -17.49
CA LEU A 107 -8.41 -6.08 -17.19
C LEU A 107 -9.32 -6.39 -15.99
N ALA A 108 -9.18 -5.65 -14.90
CA ALA A 108 -9.98 -5.83 -13.69
C ALA A 108 -11.48 -5.66 -13.98
N ARG A 109 -11.86 -4.64 -14.76
CA ARG A 109 -13.25 -4.41 -15.19
C ARG A 109 -13.78 -5.53 -16.09
N GLN A 110 -12.95 -6.02 -17.01
CA GLN A 110 -13.35 -7.09 -17.94
C GLN A 110 -13.50 -8.43 -17.24
N LEU A 111 -12.58 -8.77 -16.34
CA LEU A 111 -12.60 -10.01 -15.55
C LEU A 111 -13.69 -9.98 -14.48
N SER A 112 -13.93 -8.82 -13.86
CA SER A 112 -14.79 -8.67 -12.67
C SER A 112 -14.37 -9.54 -11.48
N TRP A 113 -13.10 -9.97 -11.45
CA TRP A 113 -12.48 -10.75 -10.37
C TRP A 113 -12.02 -9.83 -9.22
N PRO A 114 -11.87 -10.35 -7.99
CA PRO A 114 -11.15 -9.64 -6.93
C PRO A 114 -9.71 -9.33 -7.35
N VAL A 115 -9.25 -8.13 -7.01
CA VAL A 115 -7.92 -7.62 -7.36
C VAL A 115 -7.08 -7.45 -6.11
N ALA A 116 -6.00 -8.21 -6.00
CA ALA A 116 -4.98 -8.05 -4.97
C ALA A 116 -3.83 -7.20 -5.54
N ALA A 117 -3.63 -6.00 -5.01
CA ALA A 117 -2.63 -5.05 -5.51
C ALA A 117 -1.45 -4.90 -4.54
N ASP A 118 -0.24 -5.22 -5.00
CA ASP A 118 0.99 -4.93 -4.27
C ASP A 118 1.25 -3.42 -4.20
N ILE A 119 1.98 -2.95 -3.20
CA ILE A 119 2.37 -1.53 -3.10
C ILE A 119 3.09 -1.01 -4.36
N LEU A 120 3.96 -1.82 -4.97
CA LEU A 120 4.67 -1.43 -6.20
C LEU A 120 3.82 -1.51 -7.46
N SER A 121 2.57 -1.94 -7.36
CA SER A 121 1.62 -1.81 -8.48
C SER A 121 1.17 -0.36 -8.69
N GLY A 122 1.31 0.49 -7.66
CA GLY A 122 0.71 1.82 -7.63
C GLY A 122 -0.81 1.84 -7.42
N LEU A 123 -1.50 0.71 -7.59
CA LEU A 123 -2.95 0.58 -7.43
C LEU A 123 -3.36 0.44 -5.96
N ARG A 124 -2.44 0.00 -5.10
CA ARG A 124 -2.61 0.03 -3.63
C ARG A 124 -2.80 1.45 -3.12
N MET A 125 -2.01 2.38 -3.65
CA MET A 125 -2.01 3.81 -3.35
C MET A 125 -2.80 4.58 -4.40
N ARG A 126 -3.93 4.04 -4.87
CA ARG A 126 -4.73 4.69 -5.90
C ARG A 126 -5.38 5.98 -5.38
N LYS A 127 -5.44 6.97 -6.26
CA LYS A 127 -6.12 8.24 -6.08
C LYS A 127 -7.56 8.12 -6.56
N VAL A 128 -8.54 8.35 -5.69
CA VAL A 128 -9.97 8.31 -6.02
C VAL A 128 -10.42 9.70 -6.49
N LEU A 129 -11.05 9.77 -7.68
CA LEU A 129 -11.36 11.03 -8.35
C LEU A 129 -12.74 11.62 -8.00
N ASN A 130 -13.68 10.80 -7.53
CA ASN A 130 -15.06 11.24 -7.25
C ASN A 130 -15.39 11.13 -5.75
N SER A 131 -15.86 12.22 -5.15
CA SER A 131 -16.16 12.36 -3.71
C SER A 131 -17.47 11.69 -3.27
N PHE A 132 -18.32 11.24 -4.20
CA PHE A 132 -19.52 10.50 -3.85
C PHE A 132 -19.17 9.03 -3.62
N PRO A 133 -19.64 8.38 -2.53
CA PRO A 133 -19.35 7.00 -2.20
C PRO A 133 -20.09 6.06 -3.17
N GLY A 134 -19.52 5.95 -4.35
CA GLY A 134 -19.88 5.06 -5.41
C GLY A 134 -18.60 4.76 -6.15
N PHE A 135 -17.70 4.00 -5.53
CA PHE A 135 -16.67 3.26 -6.25
C PHE A 135 -17.27 2.74 -7.56
N ASP A 136 -16.51 2.74 -8.66
CA ASP A 136 -16.88 1.91 -9.80
C ASP A 136 -17.10 0.48 -9.28
N LYS A 137 -18.37 0.14 -9.04
CA LYS A 137 -18.79 -1.12 -8.41
C LYS A 137 -18.36 -2.32 -9.27
N SER A 138 -17.84 -2.08 -10.47
CA SER A 138 -17.34 -3.13 -11.35
C SER A 138 -16.00 -3.71 -10.89
N ILE A 139 -15.15 -2.96 -10.18
CA ILE A 139 -13.84 -3.43 -9.72
C ILE A 139 -13.81 -3.58 -8.19
N LEU A 140 -13.44 -4.78 -7.73
CA LEU A 140 -13.28 -5.08 -6.31
C LEU A 140 -11.80 -5.22 -5.97
N PHE A 141 -11.22 -4.20 -5.35
CA PHE A 141 -9.89 -4.30 -4.76
C PHE A 141 -9.97 -4.96 -3.38
N ILE A 142 -9.20 -6.04 -3.19
CA ILE A 142 -8.96 -6.68 -1.89
C ILE A 142 -7.67 -6.12 -1.33
N ASP A 143 -7.77 -4.86 -0.96
CA ASP A 143 -6.72 -4.08 -0.33
C ASP A 143 -6.08 -4.83 0.86
N GLN A 144 -6.90 -5.40 1.73
CA GLN A 144 -6.42 -6.02 2.96
C GLN A 144 -6.05 -7.48 2.78
N ILE A 145 -5.80 -7.97 1.55
CA ILE A 145 -5.50 -9.39 1.30
C ILE A 145 -4.34 -9.91 2.15
N ASP A 146 -3.28 -9.10 2.30
CA ASP A 146 -2.12 -9.46 3.12
C ASP A 146 -2.54 -9.73 4.57
N GLN A 147 -3.44 -8.92 5.12
CA GLN A 147 -3.89 -8.98 6.50
C GLN A 147 -5.01 -10.02 6.70
N ILE A 148 -5.93 -10.16 5.75
CA ILE A 148 -6.95 -11.21 5.71
C ILE A 148 -6.29 -12.60 5.75
N LEU A 149 -5.18 -12.76 5.03
CA LEU A 149 -4.38 -13.97 5.03
C LEU A 149 -3.65 -14.22 6.35
N LEU A 150 -3.83 -13.45 7.43
CA LEU A 150 -3.34 -13.87 8.76
C LEU A 150 -4.09 -15.11 9.24
N SER A 151 -5.41 -15.15 9.04
CA SER A 151 -6.30 -16.21 9.47
C SER A 151 -6.10 -17.51 8.70
N ASP A 152 -5.82 -18.60 9.42
CA ASP A 152 -5.69 -19.94 8.87
C ASP A 152 -7.01 -20.47 8.29
N SER A 153 -8.15 -20.08 8.90
CA SER A 153 -9.49 -20.38 8.40
C SER A 153 -9.71 -19.73 7.03
N VAL A 154 -9.32 -18.45 6.89
CA VAL A 154 -9.46 -17.74 5.60
C VAL A 154 -8.48 -18.26 4.56
N LYS A 155 -7.22 -18.53 4.90
CA LYS A 155 -6.23 -19.14 3.98
C LYS A 155 -6.76 -20.42 3.36
N SER A 156 -7.42 -21.25 4.18
CA SER A 156 -7.95 -22.55 3.75
C SER A 156 -9.22 -22.40 2.91
N TRP A 157 -10.00 -21.35 3.13
CA TRP A 157 -11.25 -21.09 2.40
C TRP A 157 -11.08 -20.36 1.04
N ILE A 158 -10.14 -19.41 0.94
CA ILE A 158 -10.06 -18.48 -0.21
C ILE A 158 -9.78 -19.18 -1.55
N ASN A 159 -9.07 -20.31 -1.56
CA ASN A 159 -8.76 -21.22 -2.66
C ASN A 159 -9.27 -20.84 -4.10
N PRO A 160 -8.64 -19.88 -4.81
CA PRO A 160 -8.99 -19.55 -6.19
C PRO A 160 -8.67 -20.68 -7.16
N ASP A 161 -9.50 -20.85 -8.20
CA ASP A 161 -9.28 -21.87 -9.24
C ASP A 161 -8.36 -21.39 -10.36
N VAL A 162 -8.29 -20.08 -10.59
CA VAL A 162 -7.38 -19.45 -11.55
C VAL A 162 -6.74 -18.20 -10.94
N ILE A 163 -5.42 -18.08 -11.04
CA ILE A 163 -4.68 -16.86 -10.67
C ILE A 163 -4.09 -16.25 -11.93
N VAL A 164 -4.34 -14.97 -12.16
CA VAL A 164 -3.66 -14.17 -13.17
C VAL A 164 -2.80 -13.16 -12.43
N GLN A 165 -1.48 -13.29 -12.53
CA GLN A 165 -0.54 -12.30 -11.98
C GLN A 165 -0.01 -11.38 -13.09
N ILE A 166 -0.18 -10.07 -12.89
CA ILE A 166 0.43 -9.02 -13.70
C ILE A 166 1.67 -8.48 -13.00
N GLY A 167 2.77 -8.41 -13.74
CA GLY A 167 4.04 -7.94 -13.19
C GLY A 167 4.69 -8.99 -12.29
N SER A 168 6.01 -8.99 -12.25
CA SER A 168 6.76 -9.85 -11.33
C SER A 168 6.93 -9.17 -9.97
N ARG A 169 7.33 -9.97 -8.98
CA ARG A 169 7.67 -9.58 -7.60
C ARG A 169 6.46 -9.15 -6.77
N ILE A 170 6.31 -9.81 -5.63
CA ILE A 170 5.32 -9.51 -4.61
C ILE A 170 6.09 -9.10 -3.34
N THR A 171 5.69 -8.02 -2.70
CA THR A 171 6.30 -7.53 -1.47
C THR A 171 5.83 -8.34 -0.27
N SER A 172 4.57 -8.78 -0.29
CA SER A 172 3.95 -9.58 0.76
C SER A 172 4.53 -11.00 0.82
N LYS A 173 5.30 -11.27 1.87
CA LYS A 173 5.71 -12.64 2.22
C LYS A 173 4.50 -13.55 2.48
N ARG A 174 3.42 -13.00 3.05
CA ARG A 174 2.23 -13.78 3.41
C ARG A 174 1.48 -14.23 2.16
N MET A 175 1.38 -13.37 1.16
CA MET A 175 0.86 -13.72 -0.17
C MET A 175 1.75 -14.76 -0.85
N GLU A 176 3.08 -14.61 -0.82
CA GLU A 176 3.99 -15.62 -1.39
C GLU A 176 3.79 -17.01 -0.75
N MET A 177 3.73 -17.10 0.58
CA MET A 177 3.45 -18.35 1.30
C MET A 177 2.05 -18.91 1.00
N PHE A 178 1.07 -18.04 0.79
CA PHE A 178 -0.26 -18.46 0.35
C PHE A 178 -0.20 -19.06 -1.07
N LEU A 179 0.51 -18.44 -2.02
CA LEU A 179 0.66 -18.95 -3.38
C LEU A 179 1.42 -20.29 -3.44
N GLU A 180 2.32 -20.54 -2.49
CA GLU A 180 3.00 -21.84 -2.34
C GLU A 180 2.08 -23.00 -1.95
N SER A 181 0.95 -22.69 -1.30
CA SER A 181 -0.01 -23.67 -0.78
C SER A 181 -1.38 -23.61 -1.47
N CYS A 182 -1.65 -22.56 -2.23
CA CYS A 182 -2.78 -22.42 -3.11
C CYS A 182 -2.47 -23.20 -4.39
N PHE A 183 -3.17 -24.31 -4.64
CA PHE A 183 -2.97 -25.14 -5.82
C PHE A 183 -4.05 -24.85 -6.88
N PRO A 184 -4.03 -23.69 -7.57
CA PRO A 184 -5.04 -23.37 -8.56
C PRO A 184 -4.92 -24.32 -9.76
N SER A 185 -6.01 -24.49 -10.51
CA SER A 185 -5.97 -25.23 -11.77
C SER A 185 -5.08 -24.55 -12.81
N SER A 186 -4.92 -23.23 -12.72
CA SER A 186 -3.98 -22.48 -13.54
C SER A 186 -3.47 -21.23 -12.81
N TYR A 187 -2.16 -21.05 -12.84
CA TYR A 187 -1.48 -19.85 -12.40
C TYR A 187 -0.75 -19.26 -13.61
N ILE A 188 -1.29 -18.15 -14.12
CA ILE A 188 -0.83 -17.45 -15.32
C ILE A 188 -0.06 -16.19 -14.90
N LEU A 189 1.24 -16.13 -15.22
CA LEU A 189 2.10 -14.96 -14.99
C LEU A 189 2.34 -14.19 -16.30
N ILE A 190 2.06 -12.89 -16.28
CA ILE A 190 2.29 -11.96 -17.38
C ILE A 190 3.43 -11.02 -16.98
N ASP A 191 4.56 -11.12 -17.68
CA ASP A 191 5.75 -10.31 -17.45
C ASP A 191 6.55 -10.18 -18.75
N THR A 192 7.16 -9.03 -19.01
CA THR A 192 7.98 -8.80 -20.21
C THR A 192 9.36 -9.45 -20.11
N HIS A 193 9.83 -9.68 -18.88
CA HIS A 193 11.14 -10.30 -18.63
C HIS A 193 11.19 -11.71 -19.27
N PRO A 194 12.32 -12.19 -19.83
CA PRO A 194 12.41 -13.55 -20.37
C PRO A 194 12.75 -14.62 -19.33
N CYS A 195 13.41 -14.25 -18.23
CA CYS A 195 13.81 -15.22 -17.19
C CYS A 195 12.68 -15.55 -16.20
N ARG A 196 12.82 -16.68 -15.50
CA ARG A 196 11.88 -17.15 -14.48
C ARG A 196 11.85 -16.21 -13.28
N HIS A 197 10.66 -15.67 -12.98
CA HIS A 197 10.33 -14.91 -11.77
C HIS A 197 9.26 -15.66 -10.97
N ASP A 198 9.61 -16.87 -10.55
CA ASP A 198 8.75 -17.81 -9.85
C ASP A 198 9.64 -18.59 -8.86
N PRO A 199 9.89 -18.05 -7.65
CA PRO A 199 10.78 -18.67 -6.67
C PRO A 199 10.21 -19.98 -6.13
N SER A 200 8.89 -20.11 -6.10
CA SER A 200 8.16 -21.24 -5.54
C SER A 200 7.87 -22.34 -6.56
N HIS A 201 8.18 -22.10 -7.86
CA HIS A 201 7.97 -23.04 -8.95
C HIS A 201 6.50 -23.47 -9.14
N VAL A 202 5.55 -22.55 -8.91
CA VAL A 202 4.11 -22.81 -8.94
C VAL A 202 3.39 -22.23 -10.16
N VAL A 203 4.06 -21.41 -10.97
CA VAL A 203 3.47 -20.81 -12.17
C VAL A 203 3.28 -21.88 -13.25
N THR A 204 2.05 -22.08 -13.71
CA THR A 204 1.72 -23.08 -14.72
C THR A 204 1.82 -22.54 -16.14
N HIS A 205 1.51 -21.25 -16.34
CA HIS A 205 1.57 -20.58 -17.64
C HIS A 205 2.35 -19.27 -17.51
N ARG A 206 3.33 -19.06 -18.38
CA ARG A 206 4.11 -17.82 -18.42
C ARG A 206 3.95 -17.17 -19.79
N ILE A 207 3.44 -15.94 -19.82
CA ILE A 207 3.21 -15.19 -21.05
C ILE A 207 4.18 -14.01 -21.08
N GLN A 208 5.13 -14.05 -22.00
CA GLN A 208 6.08 -12.95 -22.20
C GLN A 208 5.46 -11.88 -23.08
N THR A 209 4.79 -10.89 -22.48
CA THR A 209 4.13 -9.80 -23.20
C THR A 209 3.97 -8.56 -22.32
N SER A 210 3.68 -7.41 -22.92
CA SER A 210 3.35 -6.20 -22.18
C SER A 210 1.95 -6.31 -21.55
N VAL A 211 1.72 -5.59 -20.45
CA VAL A 211 0.41 -5.59 -19.79
C VAL A 211 -0.67 -5.04 -20.73
N ALA A 212 -0.33 -3.99 -21.49
CA ALA A 212 -1.22 -3.38 -22.48
C ALA A 212 -1.61 -4.35 -23.61
N ASP A 213 -0.65 -5.11 -24.16
CA ASP A 213 -0.94 -6.09 -25.22
C ASP A 213 -1.81 -7.24 -24.70
N PHE A 214 -1.54 -7.72 -23.48
CA PHE A 214 -2.36 -8.73 -22.84
C PHE A 214 -3.80 -8.23 -22.59
N ALA A 215 -3.94 -7.01 -22.05
CA ALA A 215 -5.24 -6.37 -21.85
C ALA A 215 -6.00 -6.22 -23.16
N ALA A 216 -5.36 -5.74 -24.22
CA ALA A 216 -5.96 -5.61 -25.54
C ALA A 216 -6.44 -6.95 -26.09
N SER A 217 -5.69 -8.04 -25.87
CA SER A 217 -6.09 -9.38 -26.31
C SER A 217 -7.34 -9.90 -25.59
N LEU A 218 -7.52 -9.56 -24.31
CA LEU A 218 -8.66 -9.98 -23.50
C LEU A 218 -9.91 -9.12 -23.73
N CYS A 219 -9.74 -7.83 -24.05
CA CYS A 219 -10.87 -6.94 -24.40
C CYS A 219 -11.65 -7.42 -25.62
N GLN A 220 -11.05 -8.22 -26.50
CA GLN A 220 -11.72 -8.81 -27.66
C GLN A 220 -12.52 -10.08 -27.32
N CYS A 221 -12.37 -10.61 -26.10
CA CYS A 221 -13.14 -11.75 -25.61
C CYS A 221 -14.42 -11.30 -24.93
N ASN A 222 -15.54 -11.94 -25.30
CA ASN A 222 -16.77 -11.80 -24.54
C ASN A 222 -16.67 -12.65 -23.26
N LEU A 223 -16.42 -12.00 -22.13
CA LEU A 223 -16.37 -12.62 -20.81
C LEU A 223 -17.68 -12.34 -20.07
N GLU A 224 -18.39 -13.40 -19.66
CA GLU A 224 -19.57 -13.25 -18.84
C GLU A 224 -19.19 -12.84 -17.41
N ARG A 225 -19.81 -11.78 -16.91
CA ARG A 225 -19.64 -11.35 -15.52
C ARG A 225 -20.36 -12.31 -14.59
N LYS A 226 -19.60 -13.15 -13.90
CA LYS A 226 -20.14 -14.06 -12.88
C LYS A 226 -20.11 -13.38 -11.53
N THR A 227 -21.27 -13.21 -10.89
CA THR A 227 -21.32 -12.93 -9.45
C THR A 227 -21.13 -14.25 -8.70
N SER A 228 -20.41 -14.21 -7.59
CA SER A 228 -20.20 -15.40 -6.76
C SER A 228 -20.20 -15.03 -5.28
N ARG A 229 -20.78 -15.92 -4.46
CA ARG A 229 -20.73 -15.81 -2.99
C ARG A 229 -19.30 -15.65 -2.48
N TRP A 230 -18.33 -16.25 -3.18
CA TRP A 230 -16.90 -16.12 -2.90
C TRP A 230 -16.40 -14.66 -2.99
N LYS A 231 -16.74 -13.97 -4.08
CA LYS A 231 -16.41 -12.55 -4.25
C LYS A 231 -17.07 -11.68 -3.18
N ASP A 232 -18.34 -11.94 -2.87
CA ASP A 232 -19.09 -11.17 -1.88
C ASP A 232 -18.52 -11.33 -0.47
N ILE A 233 -18.15 -12.56 -0.07
CA ILE A 233 -17.50 -12.82 1.21
C ILE A 233 -16.14 -12.12 1.29
N LEU A 234 -15.32 -12.18 0.24
CA LEU A 234 -14.05 -11.46 0.19
C LEU A 234 -14.23 -9.94 0.32
N MET A 235 -15.26 -9.37 -0.30
CA MET A 235 -15.60 -7.96 -0.15
C MET A 235 -15.92 -7.61 1.31
N VAL A 236 -16.71 -8.43 1.99
CA VAL A 236 -17.07 -8.22 3.40
C VAL A 236 -15.84 -8.35 4.30
N LEU A 237 -15.03 -9.39 4.13
CA LEU A 237 -13.78 -9.59 4.87
C LEU A 237 -12.83 -8.41 4.69
N ASN A 238 -12.64 -7.94 3.46
CA ASN A 238 -11.83 -6.77 3.16
C ASN A 238 -12.33 -5.51 3.88
N SER A 239 -13.65 -5.29 3.91
CA SER A 239 -14.25 -4.17 4.63
C SER A 239 -14.07 -4.28 6.13
N ALA A 240 -14.36 -5.44 6.73
CA ALA A 240 -14.26 -5.67 8.17
C ALA A 240 -12.82 -5.49 8.66
N VAL A 241 -11.85 -6.11 7.98
CA VAL A 241 -10.43 -5.96 8.31
C VAL A 241 -9.95 -4.52 8.12
N SER A 242 -10.40 -3.83 7.06
CA SER A 242 -10.03 -2.43 6.86
C SER A 242 -10.56 -1.51 7.96
N GLN A 243 -11.76 -1.79 8.49
CA GLN A 243 -12.32 -1.04 9.61
C GLN A 243 -11.56 -1.30 10.90
N GLU A 244 -11.20 -2.56 11.17
CA GLU A 244 -10.39 -2.92 12.33
C GLU A 244 -9.03 -2.22 12.31
N ILE A 245 -8.34 -2.25 11.16
CA ILE A 245 -7.07 -1.55 10.98
C ILE A 245 -7.23 -0.05 11.24
N MET A 246 -8.23 0.57 10.60
CA MET A 246 -8.49 2.00 10.76
C MET A 246 -8.75 2.37 12.22
N PHE A 247 -9.52 1.57 12.94
CA PHE A 247 -9.80 1.77 14.35
C PHE A 247 -8.53 1.79 15.19
N HIS A 248 -7.72 0.71 15.15
CA HIS A 248 -6.51 0.61 15.99
C HIS A 248 -5.46 1.67 15.63
N VAL A 249 -5.28 1.95 14.33
CA VAL A 249 -4.33 2.97 13.87
C VAL A 249 -4.69 4.36 14.40
N HIS A 250 -5.98 4.71 14.50
CA HIS A 250 -6.41 6.00 15.02
C HIS A 250 -6.54 6.04 16.55
N ALA A 251 -6.92 4.92 17.17
CA ALA A 251 -7.11 4.81 18.62
C ALA A 251 -5.79 4.86 19.41
N GLU A 252 -4.69 4.38 18.82
CA GLU A 252 -3.36 4.52 19.43
C GLU A 252 -2.99 6.00 19.57
N PHE A 253 -2.52 6.43 20.74
CA PHE A 253 -2.12 7.82 20.93
C PHE A 253 -0.75 8.09 20.30
N LEU A 254 0.15 7.12 20.38
CA LEU A 254 1.51 7.22 19.87
C LEU A 254 1.54 7.29 18.34
N LEU A 255 2.55 7.98 17.82
CA LEU A 255 2.85 7.99 16.40
C LEU A 255 3.57 6.70 16.04
N THR A 256 2.89 5.77 15.36
CA THR A 256 3.45 4.46 14.97
C THR A 256 3.80 4.39 13.48
N GLU A 257 4.71 3.50 13.10
CA GLU A 257 5.07 3.27 11.68
C GLU A 257 3.86 2.86 10.84
N PRO A 258 2.96 1.98 11.33
CA PRO A 258 1.69 1.70 10.66
C PRO A 258 0.80 2.92 10.48
N TYR A 259 0.75 3.86 11.45
CA TYR A 259 0.01 5.11 11.28
C TYR A 259 0.58 5.93 10.12
N VAL A 260 1.90 6.11 10.07
CA VAL A 260 2.56 6.83 8.97
C VAL A 260 2.23 6.17 7.64
N ALA A 261 2.40 4.85 7.52
CA ALA A 261 2.07 4.11 6.31
C ALA A 261 0.59 4.25 5.88
N HIS A 262 -0.32 4.35 6.85
CA HIS A 262 -1.75 4.52 6.61
C HIS A 262 -2.11 5.89 6.02
N VAL A 263 -1.49 6.97 6.53
CA VAL A 263 -1.85 8.34 6.16
C VAL A 263 -0.98 8.93 5.05
N ILE A 264 0.17 8.33 4.74
CA ILE A 264 1.14 8.95 3.83
C ILE A 264 0.68 9.09 2.38
N GLY A 265 -0.39 8.38 1.99
CA GLY A 265 -1.07 8.63 0.72
C GLY A 265 -1.57 10.06 0.58
N GLU A 266 -1.90 10.72 1.68
CA GLU A 266 -2.30 12.14 1.71
C GLU A 266 -1.19 13.05 1.19
N ALA A 267 0.09 12.67 1.30
CA ALA A 267 1.19 13.46 0.75
C ALA A 267 1.27 13.43 -0.79
N LEU A 268 0.52 12.54 -1.45
CA LEU A 268 0.55 12.33 -2.90
C LEU A 268 -0.50 13.21 -3.62
N TYR A 269 -0.28 14.52 -3.61
CA TYR A 269 -1.14 15.47 -4.30
C TYR A 269 -0.83 15.58 -5.80
N GLY A 270 -1.85 15.88 -6.62
CA GLY A 270 -1.65 16.19 -8.05
C GLY A 270 -1.00 15.03 -8.83
N ASP A 271 0.17 15.29 -9.41
CA ASP A 271 1.00 14.35 -10.18
C ASP A 271 2.16 13.75 -9.37
N ALA A 272 2.12 13.82 -8.04
CA ALA A 272 3.17 13.31 -7.18
C ALA A 272 3.43 11.80 -7.37
N ALA A 273 4.68 11.40 -7.16
CA ALA A 273 5.13 10.03 -7.16
C ALA A 273 5.72 9.64 -5.80
N MET A 274 5.70 8.36 -5.48
CA MET A 274 6.29 7.82 -4.26
C MET A 274 7.52 6.97 -4.59
N PHE A 275 8.60 7.18 -3.85
CA PHE A 275 9.72 6.25 -3.81
C PHE A 275 9.75 5.58 -2.44
N VAL A 276 9.79 4.26 -2.40
CA VAL A 276 9.66 3.49 -1.17
C VAL A 276 10.93 2.71 -0.91
N GLY A 277 11.50 2.93 0.27
CA GLY A 277 12.68 2.23 0.75
C GLY A 277 12.38 0.79 1.17
N ASN A 278 13.45 0.02 1.38
CA ASN A 278 13.34 -1.38 1.77
C ASN A 278 13.04 -1.56 3.27
N SER A 279 13.11 -2.81 3.76
CA SER A 279 12.85 -3.14 5.17
C SER A 279 11.37 -2.95 5.57
N MET A 280 11.07 -2.43 6.76
CA MET A 280 9.69 -2.28 7.26
C MET A 280 8.86 -1.31 6.46
N VAL A 281 9.42 -0.18 6.00
CA VAL A 281 8.68 0.88 5.29
C VAL A 281 7.83 0.34 4.12
N ILE A 282 8.40 -0.43 3.19
CA ILE A 282 7.63 -0.99 2.07
C ILE A 282 6.59 -2.01 2.52
N ARG A 283 6.87 -2.74 3.61
CA ARG A 283 5.96 -3.75 4.14
C ARG A 283 4.78 -3.07 4.84
N ASP A 284 5.01 -2.02 5.61
CA ASP A 284 3.96 -1.26 6.27
C ASP A 284 3.07 -0.56 5.26
N LEU A 285 3.65 0.02 4.21
CA LEU A 285 2.88 0.56 3.09
C LEU A 285 2.06 -0.53 2.38
N ASN A 286 2.60 -1.73 2.21
CA ASN A 286 1.83 -2.84 1.66
C ASN A 286 0.71 -3.28 2.60
N MET A 287 0.95 -3.35 3.91
CA MET A 287 0.01 -3.81 4.93
C MET A 287 -1.11 -2.80 5.22
N PHE A 288 -0.77 -1.53 5.38
CA PHE A 288 -1.66 -0.50 5.92
C PHE A 288 -1.90 0.67 4.98
N GLY A 289 -1.13 0.78 3.89
CA GLY A 289 -1.31 1.80 2.87
C GLY A 289 -2.72 1.75 2.30
N LYS A 290 -3.29 2.93 2.08
CA LYS A 290 -4.67 3.11 1.65
C LYS A 290 -4.71 4.13 0.51
N GLY A 291 -5.55 3.88 -0.48
CA GLY A 291 -5.92 4.91 -1.45
C GLY A 291 -6.59 6.10 -0.77
N TRP A 292 -6.39 7.31 -1.30
CA TRP A 292 -6.94 8.54 -0.74
C TRP A 292 -7.93 9.19 -1.70
N LEU A 293 -8.79 10.04 -1.14
CA LEU A 293 -9.69 10.89 -1.92
C LEU A 293 -8.97 12.18 -2.28
N ASP A 294 -8.97 12.54 -3.57
CA ASP A 294 -8.45 13.85 -3.95
C ASP A 294 -9.50 14.95 -3.75
N HIS A 295 -9.23 15.85 -2.82
CA HIS A 295 -10.04 17.04 -2.58
C HIS A 295 -9.65 18.22 -3.48
N THR A 296 -8.56 18.12 -4.26
CA THR A 296 -7.99 19.22 -5.05
C THR A 296 -8.54 19.32 -6.47
N THR A 297 -9.17 18.27 -7.00
CA THR A 297 -9.89 18.33 -8.27
C THR A 297 -11.26 18.98 -8.06
N ASN A 298 -11.36 20.28 -8.38
CA ASN A 298 -12.65 20.92 -8.62
C ASN A 298 -13.46 20.05 -9.60
N GLY A 299 -14.73 19.79 -9.29
CA GLY A 299 -15.62 18.82 -9.93
C GLY A 299 -15.99 19.07 -11.40
N ASP A 300 -15.09 19.64 -12.20
CA ASP A 300 -15.32 19.94 -13.62
C ASP A 300 -15.07 18.74 -14.56
N ASN A 301 -14.58 17.60 -14.04
CA ASN A 301 -14.49 16.34 -14.81
C ASN A 301 -15.80 15.52 -14.75
N MET A 302 -16.95 16.18 -14.68
CA MET A 302 -18.22 15.53 -15.01
C MET A 302 -18.24 15.25 -16.51
N MET A 303 -18.44 13.97 -16.88
CA MET A 303 -18.75 13.43 -18.23
C MET A 303 -17.65 12.64 -18.95
N MET A 304 -17.01 11.65 -18.30
CA MET A 304 -16.44 10.50 -19.02
C MET A 304 -16.87 9.16 -18.41
N HIS A 305 -18.03 8.66 -18.82
CA HIS A 305 -18.64 7.39 -18.38
C HIS A 305 -17.81 6.11 -18.66
N ASN A 306 -16.60 6.23 -19.22
CA ASN A 306 -15.75 5.11 -19.64
C ASN A 306 -14.38 5.05 -18.94
N ILE A 307 -14.06 6.00 -18.06
CA ILE A 307 -12.79 6.00 -17.32
C ILE A 307 -13.07 5.50 -15.89
N PRO A 308 -12.25 4.57 -15.35
CA PRO A 308 -12.28 4.20 -13.93
C PRO A 308 -12.29 5.42 -13.00
N ASP A 309 -13.07 5.39 -11.92
CA ASP A 309 -13.16 6.47 -10.92
C ASP A 309 -11.89 6.64 -10.06
N PHE A 310 -10.75 6.10 -10.50
CA PHE A 310 -9.47 6.16 -9.81
C PHE A 310 -8.30 6.24 -10.80
N ILE A 311 -7.16 6.73 -10.31
CA ILE A 311 -5.88 6.71 -11.01
C ILE A 311 -4.84 6.05 -10.08
N GLY A 312 -4.03 5.13 -10.60
CA GLY A 312 -2.92 4.56 -9.84
C GLY A 312 -1.85 5.61 -9.52
N ALA A 313 -1.22 5.53 -8.35
CA ALA A 313 -0.08 6.39 -8.04
C ALA A 313 1.20 5.81 -8.63
N THR A 314 2.10 6.66 -9.13
CA THR A 314 3.43 6.21 -9.52
C THR A 314 4.23 5.86 -8.26
N VAL A 315 4.39 4.57 -7.98
CA VAL A 315 5.16 4.06 -6.83
C VAL A 315 6.34 3.26 -7.35
N SER A 316 7.54 3.53 -6.82
CA SER A 316 8.77 2.83 -7.19
C SER A 316 9.59 2.47 -5.95
N GLY A 317 10.48 1.48 -6.08
CA GLY A 317 11.38 1.07 -5.00
C GLY A 317 12.38 0.01 -5.47
N ASN A 318 13.54 -0.04 -4.82
CA ASN A 318 14.64 -0.93 -5.21
C ASN A 318 14.40 -2.37 -4.72
N ARG A 319 13.49 -3.10 -5.39
CA ARG A 319 13.09 -4.48 -5.04
C ARG A 319 13.75 -5.58 -5.89
N GLY A 320 14.82 -5.25 -6.61
CA GLY A 320 15.65 -6.26 -7.30
C GLY A 320 16.43 -7.11 -6.29
N ALA A 321 17.47 -6.51 -5.68
CA ALA A 321 18.24 -7.13 -4.61
C ALA A 321 17.76 -6.72 -3.20
N SER A 322 16.81 -5.78 -3.09
CA SER A 322 16.28 -5.28 -1.82
C SER A 322 17.30 -4.62 -0.89
N GLY A 323 18.39 -4.06 -1.44
CA GLY A 323 19.45 -3.37 -0.69
C GLY A 323 18.97 -2.08 -0.03
N ILE A 324 19.59 -1.73 1.10
CA ILE A 324 19.32 -0.47 1.83
C ILE A 324 20.26 0.66 1.39
N ASP A 325 21.27 0.33 0.59
CA ASP A 325 22.24 1.22 0.00
C ASP A 325 21.67 1.98 -1.21
N GLY A 326 22.08 3.25 -1.36
CA GLY A 326 21.77 4.06 -2.54
C GLY A 326 20.31 4.47 -2.71
N LEU A 327 19.44 4.28 -1.69
CA LEU A 327 18.01 4.55 -1.82
C LEU A 327 17.70 6.04 -2.01
N LEU A 328 18.37 6.93 -1.28
CA LEU A 328 18.17 8.38 -1.40
C LEU A 328 18.64 8.88 -2.76
N SER A 329 19.83 8.47 -3.19
CA SER A 329 20.42 8.76 -4.49
C SER A 329 19.54 8.25 -5.64
N THR A 330 19.00 7.03 -5.51
CA THR A 330 18.06 6.48 -6.50
C THR A 330 16.75 7.27 -6.54
N ALA A 331 16.20 7.63 -5.38
CA ALA A 331 14.98 8.41 -5.28
C ALA A 331 15.12 9.80 -5.93
N ILE A 332 16.29 10.44 -5.77
CA ILE A 332 16.61 11.71 -6.44
C ILE A 332 16.69 11.51 -7.96
N GLY A 333 17.35 10.45 -8.43
CA GLY A 333 17.37 10.11 -9.87
C GLY A 333 15.98 9.82 -10.43
N PHE A 334 15.12 9.15 -9.65
CA PHE A 334 13.72 8.93 -9.98
C PHE A 334 12.93 10.24 -10.08
N ALA A 335 13.17 11.20 -9.18
CA ALA A 335 12.57 12.54 -9.26
C ALA A 335 12.99 13.30 -10.52
N VAL A 336 14.28 13.20 -10.90
CA VAL A 336 14.78 13.79 -12.15
C VAL A 336 14.12 13.12 -13.37
N GLY A 337 14.11 11.79 -13.43
CA GLY A 337 13.59 11.04 -14.58
C GLY A 337 12.07 11.12 -14.75
N SER A 338 11.32 11.19 -13.65
CA SER A 338 9.85 11.33 -13.69
C SER A 338 9.40 12.78 -13.84
N ASN A 339 10.24 13.76 -13.48
CA ASN A 339 9.88 15.18 -13.39
C ASN A 339 8.62 15.43 -12.53
N LYS A 340 8.41 14.60 -11.51
CA LYS A 340 7.29 14.67 -10.56
C LYS A 340 7.77 15.13 -9.19
N HIS A 341 6.84 15.65 -8.37
CA HIS A 341 7.11 15.81 -6.95
C HIS A 341 7.24 14.43 -6.33
N VAL A 342 8.38 14.13 -5.69
CA VAL A 342 8.63 12.80 -5.12
C VAL A 342 8.53 12.85 -3.60
N CYS A 343 7.67 11.99 -3.04
CA CYS A 343 7.67 11.63 -1.63
C CYS A 343 8.50 10.34 -1.48
N CYS A 344 9.68 10.45 -0.86
CA CYS A 344 10.56 9.32 -0.61
C CYS A 344 10.41 8.87 0.84
N VAL A 345 10.02 7.62 1.10
CA VAL A 345 9.89 7.10 2.46
C VAL A 345 10.96 6.03 2.69
N VAL A 346 11.82 6.22 3.69
CA VAL A 346 12.95 5.32 4.00
C VAL A 346 13.10 5.14 5.51
N GLY A 347 13.74 4.05 5.94
CA GLY A 347 14.17 3.91 7.33
C GLY A 347 15.48 4.66 7.60
N ASP A 348 15.68 5.08 8.85
CA ASP A 348 16.91 5.66 9.40
C ASP A 348 18.20 4.97 8.97
N VAL A 349 18.34 3.66 9.18
CA VAL A 349 19.55 2.91 8.82
C VAL A 349 19.81 3.02 7.31
N SER A 350 18.76 2.98 6.49
CA SER A 350 18.90 3.11 5.04
C SER A 350 19.28 4.54 4.64
N PHE A 351 18.71 5.54 5.29
CA PHE A 351 19.08 6.95 5.12
C PHE A 351 20.56 7.17 5.47
N LEU A 352 21.02 6.60 6.59
CA LEU A 352 22.40 6.69 7.04
C LEU A 352 23.38 6.04 6.04
N HIS A 353 23.02 4.89 5.48
CA HIS A 353 23.81 4.21 4.45
C HIS A 353 24.05 5.07 3.19
N ASP A 354 23.15 6.01 2.90
CA ASP A 354 23.21 6.88 1.71
C ASP A 354 23.18 8.37 2.08
N THR A 355 23.80 8.73 3.22
CA THR A 355 23.84 10.12 3.72
C THR A 355 24.43 11.09 2.70
N ASN A 356 25.43 10.65 1.92
CA ASN A 356 26.04 11.47 0.86
C ASN A 356 25.04 11.85 -0.25
N GLY A 357 23.92 11.11 -0.39
CA GLY A 357 22.79 11.47 -1.24
C GLY A 357 22.17 12.82 -0.87
N LEU A 358 22.31 13.31 0.37
CA LEU A 358 21.90 14.67 0.76
C LEU A 358 22.65 15.76 -0.03
N SER A 359 23.89 15.49 -0.44
CA SER A 359 24.62 16.39 -1.34
C SER A 359 23.94 16.47 -2.71
N LEU A 360 23.43 15.36 -3.23
CA LEU A 360 22.67 15.34 -4.49
C LEU A 360 21.30 16.00 -4.35
N LEU A 361 20.67 15.86 -3.17
CA LEU A 361 19.40 16.50 -2.89
C LEU A 361 19.55 18.03 -2.94
N ASN A 362 20.62 18.56 -2.34
CA ASN A 362 20.91 19.99 -2.30
C ASN A 362 21.49 20.53 -3.63
N GLN A 363 22.31 19.75 -4.34
CA GLN A 363 22.82 20.09 -5.67
C GLN A 363 21.70 19.96 -6.70
N ARG A 364 20.89 21.00 -6.84
CA ARG A 364 19.68 21.00 -7.67
C ARG A 364 19.97 20.69 -9.15
N ALA A 365 19.86 19.42 -9.51
CA ALA A 365 19.48 19.02 -10.85
C ALA A 365 18.10 19.62 -11.17
N GLN A 366 17.79 19.83 -12.46
CA GLN A 366 16.50 20.35 -12.87
C GLN A 366 15.39 19.31 -12.58
N ARG A 367 14.72 19.44 -11.43
CA ARG A 367 13.60 18.60 -10.98
C ARG A 367 12.63 19.40 -10.11
N LYS A 368 11.43 18.85 -9.89
CA LYS A 368 10.49 19.34 -8.86
C LYS A 368 11.04 19.07 -7.44
N PRO A 369 10.58 19.82 -6.42
CA PRO A 369 10.92 19.58 -5.02
C PRO A 369 10.60 18.16 -4.57
N MET A 370 11.31 17.68 -3.56
CA MET A 370 11.23 16.33 -3.04
C MET A 370 11.13 16.36 -1.51
N THR A 371 10.19 15.58 -0.96
CA THR A 371 10.06 15.36 0.49
C THR A 371 10.62 13.99 0.83
N VAL A 372 11.61 13.94 1.73
CA VAL A 372 12.19 12.69 2.23
C VAL A 372 11.68 12.44 3.63
N ILE A 373 10.96 11.34 3.84
CA ILE A 373 10.41 10.93 5.12
C ILE A 373 11.29 9.81 5.65
N VAL A 374 11.93 10.07 6.79
CA VAL A 374 12.81 9.13 7.45
C VAL A 374 12.10 8.59 8.67
N ILE A 375 11.75 7.31 8.62
CA ILE A 375 11.24 6.58 9.77
C ILE A 375 12.43 6.25 10.68
N ASN A 376 12.57 6.99 11.77
CA ASN A 376 13.67 6.85 12.72
C ASN A 376 13.20 6.11 13.97
N ASN A 377 13.47 4.80 13.99
CA ASN A 377 13.24 3.94 15.15
C ASN A 377 14.56 3.56 15.84
N HIS A 378 15.64 4.27 15.50
CA HIS A 378 17.00 4.09 16.01
C HIS A 378 17.58 2.69 15.73
N GLY A 379 17.26 2.08 14.58
CA GLY A 379 17.86 0.82 14.15
C GLY A 379 17.09 -0.03 13.13
N GLY A 380 17.45 -1.30 13.02
CA GLY A 380 16.85 -2.28 12.13
C GLY A 380 15.56 -2.88 12.69
N ALA A 381 14.46 -2.11 12.79
CA ALA A 381 13.22 -2.58 13.41
C ALA A 381 12.62 -3.85 12.79
N ILE A 382 12.90 -4.16 11.51
CA ILE A 382 12.40 -5.38 10.85
C ILE A 382 12.71 -6.65 11.64
N PHE A 383 13.85 -6.72 12.32
CA PHE A 383 14.25 -7.91 13.06
C PHE A 383 13.37 -8.17 14.28
N SER A 384 12.63 -7.15 14.78
CA SER A 384 11.66 -7.30 15.87
C SER A 384 10.42 -8.12 15.47
N LEU A 385 10.10 -8.15 14.18
CA LEU A 385 8.98 -8.91 13.62
C LEU A 385 9.40 -10.29 13.07
N LEU A 386 10.69 -10.59 13.06
CA LEU A 386 11.21 -11.88 12.61
C LEU A 386 11.30 -12.88 13.76
N PRO A 387 11.29 -14.20 13.49
CA PRO A 387 11.38 -15.24 14.53
C PRO A 387 12.57 -15.09 15.48
N VAL A 388 13.66 -14.46 15.02
CA VAL A 388 14.85 -14.20 15.84
C VAL A 388 14.57 -13.35 17.08
N ALA A 389 13.59 -12.44 17.02
CA ALA A 389 13.20 -11.63 18.17
C ALA A 389 12.65 -12.46 19.35
N LYS A 390 12.11 -13.65 19.06
CA LYS A 390 11.57 -14.56 20.09
C LYS A 390 12.62 -15.48 20.70
N THR A 391 13.75 -15.70 20.01
CA THR A 391 14.73 -16.74 20.37
C THR A 391 16.08 -16.17 20.79
N ALA A 392 16.50 -15.02 20.26
CA ALA A 392 17.76 -14.39 20.61
C ALA A 392 17.65 -13.59 21.92
N SER A 393 18.76 -13.47 22.66
CA SER A 393 18.80 -12.60 23.82
C SER A 393 18.76 -11.12 23.41
N PRO A 394 18.24 -10.21 24.26
CA PRO A 394 18.20 -8.79 23.96
C PRO A 394 19.57 -8.19 23.59
N GLN A 395 20.66 -8.65 24.23
CA GLN A 395 22.01 -8.17 23.93
C GLN A 395 22.47 -8.57 22.51
N ILE A 396 22.07 -9.75 22.05
CA ILE A 396 22.37 -10.21 20.69
C ILE A 396 21.56 -9.41 19.67
N LEU A 397 20.26 -9.20 19.92
CA LEU A 397 19.40 -8.40 19.06
C LEU A 397 19.92 -6.98 18.89
N GLN A 398 20.22 -6.30 20.00
CA GLN A 398 20.70 -4.92 19.97
C GLN A 398 22.03 -4.79 19.22
N LYS A 399 22.98 -5.70 19.48
CA LYS A 399 24.34 -5.62 18.92
C LYS A 399 24.43 -6.04 17.46
N TYR A 400 23.71 -7.10 17.06
CA TYR A 400 23.93 -7.75 15.76
C TYR A 400 22.77 -7.63 14.77
N PHE A 401 21.58 -7.25 15.24
CA PHE A 401 20.38 -7.17 14.40
C PHE A 401 19.85 -5.74 14.29
N TYR A 402 19.51 -5.11 15.41
CA TYR A 402 19.00 -3.73 15.39
C TYR A 402 20.07 -2.72 15.04
N THR A 403 21.36 -3.03 15.30
CA THR A 403 22.46 -2.11 15.00
C THR A 403 22.17 -0.69 15.46
N SER A 404 21.68 -0.57 16.71
CA SER A 404 21.13 0.69 17.22
C SER A 404 22.16 1.82 17.13
N HIS A 405 21.67 3.01 16.80
CA HIS A 405 22.51 4.19 16.63
C HIS A 405 21.98 5.41 17.36
N ASP A 406 22.87 6.34 17.65
CA ASP A 406 22.58 7.65 18.25
C ASP A 406 23.10 8.78 17.34
N ILE A 407 22.70 8.71 16.07
CA ILE A 407 23.10 9.68 15.04
C ILE A 407 21.99 10.72 14.89
N SER A 408 22.38 11.99 14.97
CA SER A 408 21.46 13.11 14.77
C SER A 408 21.24 13.40 13.29
N ILE A 409 20.06 13.02 12.77
CA ILE A 409 19.66 13.29 11.38
C ILE A 409 19.57 14.79 11.11
N SER A 410 19.10 15.59 12.08
CA SER A 410 19.07 17.05 11.96
C SER A 410 20.46 17.65 11.66
N LYS A 411 21.51 17.24 12.39
CA LYS A 411 22.88 17.70 12.15
C LYS A 411 23.43 17.25 10.79
N LEU A 412 23.04 16.07 10.31
CA LEU A 412 23.39 15.62 8.95
C LEU A 412 22.74 16.53 7.90
N CYS A 413 21.45 16.84 8.07
CA CYS A 413 20.74 17.75 7.18
C CYS A 413 21.37 19.14 7.18
N ASP A 414 21.71 19.69 8.36
CA ASP A 414 22.38 20.98 8.51
C ASP A 414 23.73 21.02 7.79
N ALA A 415 24.55 19.96 7.94
CA ALA A 415 25.84 19.85 7.26
C ALA A 415 25.71 19.89 5.73
N HIS A 416 24.59 19.37 5.20
CA HIS A 416 24.27 19.39 3.77
C HIS A 416 23.38 20.55 3.35
N ARG A 417 23.00 21.46 4.27
CA ARG A 417 22.07 22.58 4.06
C ARG A 417 20.70 22.17 3.52
N VAL A 418 20.19 21.03 4.00
CA VAL A 418 18.85 20.53 3.68
C VAL A 418 17.93 20.87 4.84
N LYS A 419 16.71 21.33 4.54
CA LYS A 419 15.72 21.64 5.58
C LYS A 419 15.28 20.37 6.30
N HIS A 420 15.21 20.43 7.62
CA HIS A 420 14.83 19.31 8.47
C HIS A 420 13.60 19.66 9.31
N PHE A 421 12.71 18.69 9.50
CA PHE A 421 11.59 18.72 10.41
C PHE A 421 11.60 17.46 11.26
N LEU A 422 11.54 17.60 12.59
CA LEU A 422 11.32 16.48 13.51
C LEU A 422 9.82 16.40 13.81
N VAL A 423 9.28 15.20 13.73
CA VAL A 423 7.87 14.89 13.98
C VAL A 423 7.79 13.78 15.03
N GLN A 424 7.12 14.07 16.14
CA GLN A 424 6.95 13.16 17.28
C GLN A 424 5.48 12.83 17.53
N THR A 425 4.55 13.59 16.95
CA THR A 425 3.11 13.39 17.12
C THR A 425 2.37 13.27 15.79
N LYS A 426 1.19 12.65 15.84
CA LYS A 426 0.28 12.55 14.67
C LYS A 426 -0.13 13.91 14.11
N ALA A 427 -0.34 14.90 14.99
CA ALA A 427 -0.69 16.26 14.59
C ALA A 427 0.49 16.95 13.87
N GLU A 428 1.70 16.83 14.42
CA GLU A 428 2.90 17.36 13.78
C GLU A 428 3.17 16.72 12.41
N LEU A 429 2.88 15.43 12.25
CA LEU A 429 3.01 14.76 10.96
C LEU A 429 2.09 15.39 9.94
N HIS A 430 0.80 15.51 10.26
CA HIS A 430 -0.20 16.10 9.39
C HIS A 430 0.17 17.55 9.02
N ASP A 431 0.50 18.39 10.00
CA ASP A 431 0.88 19.78 9.79
C ASP A 431 2.14 19.91 8.92
N THR A 432 3.11 19.00 9.12
CA THR A 432 4.33 18.97 8.32
C THR A 432 4.05 18.55 6.89
N LEU A 433 3.23 17.53 6.64
CA LEU A 433 2.86 17.10 5.28
C LEU A 433 2.13 18.21 4.51
N VAL A 434 1.27 18.99 5.17
CA VAL A 434 0.62 20.16 4.57
C VAL A 434 1.63 21.28 4.29
N LYS A 435 2.55 21.54 5.22
CA LYS A 435 3.56 22.59 5.10
C LYS A 435 4.58 22.32 3.99
N THR A 436 5.10 21.09 3.91
CA THR A 436 6.10 20.73 2.89
C THR A 436 5.53 20.84 1.49
N HIS A 437 4.23 20.57 1.34
CA HIS A 437 3.49 20.82 0.10
C HIS A 437 3.49 22.31 -0.30
N ALA A 438 3.12 23.19 0.63
CA ALA A 438 2.97 24.63 0.36
C ALA A 438 4.31 25.34 0.07
N GLU A 439 5.39 24.91 0.72
CA GLU A 439 6.68 25.60 0.62
C GLU A 439 7.45 25.27 -0.67
N HIS A 440 7.12 24.19 -1.39
CA HIS A 440 7.83 23.75 -2.61
C HIS A 440 9.36 23.70 -2.43
N LEU A 441 9.82 23.14 -1.31
CA LEU A 441 11.24 23.01 -0.96
C LEU A 441 11.63 21.56 -0.72
N ASP A 442 12.89 21.25 -0.99
CA ASP A 442 13.48 19.98 -0.58
C ASP A 442 13.61 19.94 0.94
N CYS A 443 13.14 18.86 1.54
CA CYS A 443 13.19 18.71 2.99
C CYS A 443 13.28 17.24 3.41
N VAL A 444 13.79 17.05 4.62
CA VAL A 444 13.79 15.79 5.35
C VAL A 444 12.81 15.93 6.52
N VAL A 445 11.82 15.05 6.59
CA VAL A 445 10.89 14.89 7.69
C VAL A 445 11.29 13.63 8.44
N GLU A 446 11.89 13.80 9.61
CA GLU A 446 12.24 12.72 10.52
C GLU A 446 11.04 12.41 11.41
N VAL A 447 10.57 11.17 11.36
CA VAL A 447 9.49 10.66 12.19
C VAL A 447 10.12 9.79 13.28
N GLU A 448 10.03 10.24 14.53
CA GLU A 448 10.67 9.57 15.66
C GLU A 448 9.76 8.50 16.27
N ASN A 449 10.30 7.30 16.37
CA ASN A 449 9.58 6.09 16.76
C ASN A 449 10.48 5.18 17.62
N GLN A 450 9.91 4.08 18.14
CA GLN A 450 10.65 3.07 18.91
C GLN A 450 10.37 1.66 18.40
N ILE A 451 11.39 0.82 18.36
CA ILE A 451 11.29 -0.56 17.84
C ILE A 451 10.24 -1.36 18.60
N ASP A 452 10.29 -1.34 19.94
CA ASP A 452 9.45 -2.19 20.79
C ASP A 452 7.97 -1.77 20.72
N GLU A 453 7.69 -0.46 20.68
CA GLU A 453 6.33 0.07 20.55
C GLU A 453 5.70 -0.35 19.23
N ASN A 454 6.42 -0.17 18.12
CA ASN A 454 5.96 -0.61 16.80
C ASN A 454 5.75 -2.13 16.75
N ALA A 455 6.70 -2.92 17.28
CA ALA A 455 6.60 -4.38 17.29
C ALA A 455 5.38 -4.87 18.08
N ASN A 456 5.09 -4.23 19.22
CA ASN A 456 3.91 -4.53 20.01
C ASN A 456 2.63 -4.10 19.29
N PHE A 457 2.61 -2.91 18.68
CA PHE A 457 1.45 -2.44 17.92
C PHE A 457 1.11 -3.37 16.74
N HIS A 458 2.12 -3.81 15.99
CA HIS A 458 1.98 -4.82 14.93
C HIS A 458 1.39 -6.15 15.43
N ARG A 459 1.83 -6.60 16.62
CA ARG A 459 1.30 -7.83 17.21
C ARG A 459 -0.17 -7.66 17.59
N THR A 460 -0.51 -6.56 18.24
CA THR A 460 -1.88 -6.23 18.65
C THR A 460 -2.80 -6.19 17.43
N ILE A 461 -2.48 -5.39 16.41
CA ILE A 461 -3.32 -5.26 15.22
C ILE A 461 -3.45 -6.58 14.46
N SER A 462 -2.37 -7.37 14.38
CA SER A 462 -2.43 -8.69 13.74
C SER A 462 -3.39 -9.64 14.45
N MET A 463 -3.40 -9.66 15.80
CA MET A 463 -4.32 -10.49 16.57
C MET A 463 -5.78 -10.08 16.35
N PHE A 464 -6.08 -8.78 16.38
CA PHE A 464 -7.44 -8.28 16.15
C PHE A 464 -7.92 -8.53 14.72
N VAL A 465 -7.07 -8.32 13.74
CA VAL A 465 -7.40 -8.58 12.33
C VAL A 465 -7.61 -10.07 12.06
N ASP A 466 -6.76 -10.93 12.62
CA ASP A 466 -6.91 -12.39 12.53
C ASP A 466 -8.26 -12.86 13.11
N ASN A 467 -8.57 -12.43 14.34
CA ASN A 467 -9.85 -12.72 14.99
C ASN A 467 -11.04 -12.21 14.16
N THR A 468 -10.96 -10.97 13.66
CA THR A 468 -12.00 -10.36 12.83
C THR A 468 -12.22 -11.16 11.55
N ALA A 469 -11.15 -11.47 10.82
CA ALA A 469 -11.25 -12.22 9.57
C ALA A 469 -11.84 -13.62 9.79
N THR A 470 -11.43 -14.30 10.86
CA THR A 470 -11.94 -15.62 11.24
C THR A 470 -13.43 -15.57 11.59
N HIS A 471 -13.82 -14.70 12.51
CA HIS A 471 -15.20 -14.59 12.98
C HIS A 471 -16.19 -14.24 11.86
N TYR A 472 -15.82 -13.27 11.01
CA TYR A 472 -16.65 -12.87 9.88
C TYR A 472 -16.78 -13.98 8.85
N LEU A 473 -15.72 -14.75 8.59
CA LEU A 473 -15.80 -15.87 7.67
C LEU A 473 -16.76 -16.94 8.20
N GLU A 474 -16.63 -17.35 9.46
CA GLU A 474 -17.49 -18.35 10.10
C GLU A 474 -18.96 -17.92 10.07
N TYR A 475 -19.23 -16.67 10.43
CA TYR A 475 -20.56 -16.08 10.37
C TYR A 475 -21.16 -16.11 8.94
N LEU A 476 -20.37 -15.72 7.93
CA LEU A 476 -20.83 -15.66 6.54
C LEU A 476 -20.99 -17.04 5.89
N LEU A 477 -20.24 -18.05 6.35
CA LEU A 477 -20.39 -19.43 5.90
C LEU A 477 -21.59 -20.12 6.55
N GLY A 478 -22.00 -19.66 7.74
CA GLY A 478 -23.22 -20.09 8.43
C GLY A 478 -23.08 -21.50 8.99
N ASP A 479 -22.05 -21.73 9.81
CA ASP A 479 -21.56 -23.08 10.06
C ASP A 479 -22.64 -24.02 10.65
N LEU A 480 -22.97 -24.99 9.82
CA LEU A 480 -23.61 -26.27 10.13
C LEU A 480 -22.55 -27.16 10.78
N TYR A 481 -22.26 -26.93 12.05
CA TYR A 481 -21.77 -27.98 12.93
C TYR A 481 -22.60 -27.98 14.22
N SER A 482 -23.37 -29.05 14.36
CA SER A 482 -23.75 -29.61 15.65
C SER A 482 -22.48 -29.89 16.45
N SER A 483 -21.90 -28.89 17.12
CA SER A 483 -21.28 -29.15 18.40
C SER A 483 -22.44 -29.39 19.37
N THR A 484 -22.29 -30.46 20.14
CA THR A 484 -23.23 -30.85 21.19
C THR A 484 -23.71 -29.63 21.95
N THR A 485 -25.02 -29.59 22.18
CA THR A 485 -25.83 -28.58 22.89
C THR A 485 -25.39 -28.28 24.34
N SER A 486 -24.13 -28.53 24.70
CA SER A 486 -23.53 -28.22 26.00
C SER A 486 -22.38 -27.21 25.93
N ASP A 487 -21.78 -26.95 24.75
CA ASP A 487 -20.69 -25.95 24.61
C ASP A 487 -21.12 -24.69 23.83
N LEU A 488 -22.21 -24.74 23.05
CA LEU A 488 -22.84 -23.54 22.48
C LEU A 488 -23.43 -22.62 23.57
N ASP A 489 -23.96 -23.17 24.67
CA ASP A 489 -24.40 -22.38 25.83
C ASP A 489 -23.23 -21.68 26.57
N ARG A 490 -21.97 -22.00 26.24
CA ARG A 490 -20.79 -21.36 26.85
C ARG A 490 -20.20 -20.22 26.05
N MET A 491 -20.44 -20.10 24.74
CA MET A 491 -19.79 -19.09 23.88
C MET A 491 -20.69 -17.93 23.43
N TYR A 492 -21.98 -17.95 23.72
CA TYR A 492 -22.90 -16.84 23.40
C TYR A 492 -23.29 -15.97 24.60
N ASN A 493 -22.84 -16.31 25.81
CA ASN A 493 -23.13 -15.53 27.01
C ASN A 493 -21.91 -14.75 27.46
N THR A 494 -21.40 -13.88 26.58
CA THR A 494 -20.34 -12.95 26.99
C THR A 494 -20.95 -11.90 27.88
N LYS A 495 -20.64 -11.95 29.18
CA LYS A 495 -21.14 -10.96 30.14
C LYS A 495 -20.23 -9.76 30.15
N ILE A 496 -20.85 -8.59 30.15
CA ILE A 496 -20.12 -7.34 30.34
C ILE A 496 -19.78 -7.21 31.83
N HIS A 497 -18.52 -7.44 32.18
CA HIS A 497 -18.05 -7.37 33.56
C HIS A 497 -17.75 -5.95 34.04
N ALA A 498 -17.18 -5.15 33.15
CA ALA A 498 -16.80 -3.78 33.47
C ALA A 498 -16.91 -2.92 32.22
N ILE A 499 -17.35 -1.68 32.45
CA ILE A 499 -17.33 -0.63 31.45
C ILE A 499 -16.54 0.51 32.06
N GLU A 500 -15.47 0.90 31.38
CA GLU A 500 -14.67 2.07 31.71
C GLU A 500 -14.95 3.13 30.66
N TYR A 501 -14.85 4.40 31.04
CA TYR A 501 -14.96 5.49 30.11
C TYR A 501 -13.88 6.53 30.37
N MET A 502 -13.42 7.16 29.30
CA MET A 502 -12.39 8.20 29.36
C MET A 502 -12.87 9.40 28.56
N LEU A 503 -12.91 10.58 29.18
CA LEU A 503 -13.20 11.83 28.49
C LEU A 503 -12.07 12.09 27.48
N TYR A 504 -12.45 12.37 26.24
CA TYR A 504 -11.52 12.84 25.22
C TYR A 504 -11.93 14.23 24.74
N ARG A 505 -10.95 15.00 24.25
CA ARG A 505 -11.13 16.34 23.70
C ARG A 505 -10.20 16.51 22.50
N ILE A 506 -10.78 16.67 21.31
CA ILE A 506 -10.05 16.86 20.05
C ILE A 506 -10.31 18.29 19.56
N GLN A 507 -9.27 19.04 19.21
CA GLN A 507 -9.45 20.35 18.59
C GLN A 507 -9.82 20.19 17.12
N LEU A 508 -10.86 20.88 16.67
CA LEU A 508 -11.33 20.82 15.27
C LEU A 508 -10.64 21.87 14.41
N SER A 509 -10.28 21.47 13.18
CA SER A 509 -9.62 22.32 12.19
C SER A 509 -10.57 23.30 11.49
N ALA A 510 -11.89 23.09 11.62
CA ALA A 510 -12.94 23.96 11.13
C ALA A 510 -14.14 23.94 12.09
N PRO A 511 -15.01 24.98 12.05
CA PRO A 511 -16.27 24.94 12.79
C PRO A 511 -17.10 23.73 12.37
N ARG A 512 -17.82 23.13 13.32
CA ARG A 512 -18.71 22.02 13.03
C ARG A 512 -19.82 22.48 12.09
N THR A 513 -20.22 21.61 11.15
CA THR A 513 -21.26 21.87 10.15
C THR A 513 -22.67 22.01 10.75
N SER A 514 -22.83 21.76 12.05
CA SER A 514 -24.10 21.72 12.77
C SER A 514 -24.08 22.49 14.10
N GLY A 515 -23.51 23.70 14.17
CA GLY A 515 -23.52 24.48 15.43
C GLY A 515 -23.28 25.99 15.31
N ILE A 516 -23.71 26.73 16.33
CA ILE A 516 -23.49 28.18 16.50
C ILE A 516 -22.00 28.42 16.78
N SER A 517 -21.39 29.37 16.06
CA SER A 517 -19.95 29.61 16.09
C SER A 517 -19.48 30.19 17.43
N ASP A 518 -18.83 29.38 18.26
CA ASP A 518 -17.96 29.86 19.33
C ASP A 518 -16.48 29.63 18.99
N SER A 519 -15.63 30.57 19.40
CA SER A 519 -14.25 30.77 18.96
C SER A 519 -13.24 29.70 19.41
N SER A 520 -13.70 28.56 19.94
CA SER A 520 -12.87 27.40 20.27
C SER A 520 -13.63 26.10 19.97
N CYS A 521 -13.42 25.54 18.78
CA CYS A 521 -14.13 24.34 18.32
C CYS A 521 -13.42 23.07 18.80
N PHE A 522 -13.99 22.40 19.80
CA PHE A 522 -13.51 21.09 20.27
C PHE A 522 -14.59 20.02 20.01
N HIS A 523 -14.15 18.81 19.68
CA HIS A 523 -14.94 17.59 19.74
C HIS A 523 -14.68 16.86 21.04
N GLU A 524 -15.69 16.81 21.89
CA GLU A 524 -15.62 16.25 23.24
C GLU A 524 -16.64 15.13 23.38
N GLY A 525 -16.21 14.06 24.02
CA GLY A 525 -17.02 12.86 24.22
C GLY A 525 -16.28 11.88 25.12
N PHE A 526 -16.80 10.66 25.20
CA PHE A 526 -16.25 9.60 26.00
C PHE A 526 -15.87 8.41 25.13
N ILE A 527 -14.65 7.91 25.30
CA ILE A 527 -14.25 6.60 24.80
C ILE A 527 -14.70 5.57 25.82
N LEU A 528 -15.56 4.66 25.40
CA LEU A 528 -16.00 3.51 26.17
C LEU A 528 -15.05 2.34 25.97
N LYS A 529 -14.80 1.61 27.05
CA LYS A 529 -14.01 0.39 27.07
C LYS A 529 -14.80 -0.69 27.81
N LEU A 530 -15.27 -1.67 27.06
CA LEU A 530 -16.07 -2.81 27.53
C LEU A 530 -15.13 -3.98 27.81
N ARG A 531 -15.16 -4.54 29.03
CA ARG A 531 -14.48 -5.79 29.38
C ARG A 531 -15.47 -6.94 29.41
N MET A 532 -15.13 -7.98 28.66
CA MET A 532 -15.93 -9.18 28.45
C MET A 532 -15.23 -10.43 28.99
N ASP A 533 -15.99 -11.51 29.23
CA ASP A 533 -15.45 -12.84 29.55
C ASP A 533 -14.38 -13.20 28.48
N ASP A 534 -13.16 -13.53 28.90
CA ASP A 534 -11.94 -13.82 28.08
C ASP A 534 -10.94 -12.68 27.80
N ASN A 535 -10.94 -11.59 28.59
CA ASN A 535 -10.05 -10.41 28.40
C ASN A 535 -10.24 -9.71 27.04
N ILE A 536 -11.32 -10.01 26.31
CA ILE A 536 -11.70 -9.29 25.11
C ILE A 536 -12.14 -7.88 25.55
N VAL A 537 -11.53 -6.88 24.93
CA VAL A 537 -11.84 -5.47 25.19
C VAL A 537 -12.45 -4.87 23.93
N GLY A 538 -13.74 -4.51 24.01
CA GLY A 538 -14.40 -3.71 22.98
C GLY A 538 -14.26 -2.23 23.30
N PHE A 539 -14.11 -1.40 22.28
CA PHE A 539 -14.08 0.06 22.45
C PHE A 539 -15.19 0.72 21.63
N GLY A 540 -15.73 1.82 22.14
CA GLY A 540 -16.76 2.61 21.47
C GLY A 540 -16.62 4.09 21.79
N GLU A 541 -17.32 4.94 21.05
CA GLU A 541 -17.35 6.38 21.28
C GLU A 541 -18.78 6.82 21.58
N VAL A 542 -18.95 7.69 22.58
CA VAL A 542 -20.22 8.37 22.87
C VAL A 542 -19.95 9.86 23.04
N ALA A 543 -20.55 10.68 22.19
CA ALA A 543 -20.43 12.13 22.22
C ALA A 543 -21.81 12.78 22.07
N PRO A 544 -22.03 13.99 22.63
CA PRO A 544 -23.27 14.73 22.40
C PRO A 544 -23.49 14.99 20.90
N ILE A 545 -24.71 14.79 20.42
CA ILE A 545 -25.09 15.13 19.04
C ILE A 545 -25.79 16.49 19.06
N GLU A 546 -25.34 17.44 18.24
CA GLU A 546 -25.72 18.86 18.26
C GLU A 546 -27.21 19.16 17.97
N ILE A 547 -27.99 18.16 17.56
CA ILE A 547 -29.45 18.27 17.40
C ILE A 547 -30.22 18.09 18.73
N HIS A 548 -29.55 17.64 19.79
CA HIS A 548 -30.11 17.42 21.11
C HIS A 548 -29.67 18.52 22.09
N GLN A 549 -30.48 18.79 23.10
CA GLN A 549 -30.19 19.81 24.14
C GLN A 549 -29.18 19.34 25.18
N GLU A 550 -28.55 18.19 24.98
CA GLU A 550 -27.71 17.50 25.96
C GLU A 550 -26.28 18.04 25.91
N ASP A 551 -25.76 18.43 27.06
CA ASP A 551 -24.35 18.78 27.21
C ASP A 551 -23.47 17.57 27.57
N ILE A 552 -22.16 17.77 27.70
CA ILE A 552 -21.23 16.68 28.04
C ILE A 552 -21.51 16.06 29.42
N ILE A 553 -22.11 16.82 30.34
CA ILE A 553 -22.48 16.37 31.68
C ILE A 553 -23.73 15.49 31.58
N ASP A 554 -24.72 15.89 30.78
CA ASP A 554 -25.90 15.10 30.49
C ASP A 554 -25.53 13.74 29.88
N VAL A 555 -24.58 13.74 28.92
CA VAL A 555 -24.06 12.50 28.32
C VAL A 555 -23.35 11.63 29.36
N GLU A 556 -22.55 12.21 30.26
CA GLU A 556 -21.90 11.44 31.33
C GLU A 556 -22.91 10.81 32.29
N GLU A 557 -23.95 11.54 32.69
CA GLU A 557 -25.03 11.04 33.56
C GLU A 557 -25.81 9.90 32.88
N GLN A 558 -26.11 10.03 31.58
CA GLN A 558 -26.74 8.97 30.79
C GLN A 558 -25.84 7.74 30.67
N LEU A 559 -24.55 7.94 30.44
CA LEU A 559 -23.56 6.86 30.40
C LEU A 559 -23.48 6.13 31.75
N ARG A 560 -23.43 6.85 32.87
CA ARG A 560 -23.45 6.25 34.21
C ARG A 560 -24.70 5.41 34.45
N PHE A 561 -25.87 5.90 34.01
CA PHE A 561 -27.12 5.14 34.09
C PHE A 561 -27.08 3.88 33.21
N LEU A 562 -26.63 4.02 31.96
CA LEU A 562 -26.47 2.90 31.04
C LEU A 562 -25.51 1.87 31.62
N PHE A 563 -24.35 2.26 32.16
CA PHE A 563 -23.40 1.30 32.71
C PHE A 563 -23.95 0.50 33.88
N HIS A 564 -24.76 1.12 34.73
CA HIS A 564 -25.45 0.39 35.79
C HIS A 564 -26.40 -0.68 35.25
N ARG A 565 -26.99 -0.44 34.07
CA ARG A 565 -27.92 -1.35 33.41
C ARG A 565 -27.26 -2.37 32.51
N VAL A 566 -26.09 -2.05 31.95
CA VAL A 566 -25.34 -2.92 31.02
C VAL A 566 -24.43 -3.90 31.75
N LYS A 567 -24.02 -3.59 32.98
CA LYS A 567 -23.24 -4.51 33.80
C LYS A 567 -24.01 -5.83 33.99
N ASP A 568 -23.33 -6.94 33.72
CA ASP A 568 -23.85 -8.30 33.77
C ASP A 568 -24.91 -8.66 32.70
N CYS A 569 -25.15 -7.78 31.71
CA CYS A 569 -25.93 -8.13 30.51
C CYS A 569 -25.17 -9.08 29.59
N GLU A 570 -25.91 -9.97 28.94
CA GLU A 570 -25.41 -10.88 27.91
C GLU A 570 -25.45 -10.17 26.54
N LEU A 571 -24.35 -10.26 25.79
CA LEU A 571 -24.19 -9.59 24.51
C LEU A 571 -24.19 -10.62 23.37
N ASP A 572 -25.36 -10.81 22.75
CA ASP A 572 -25.56 -11.85 21.74
C ASP A 572 -24.88 -11.54 20.39
N VAL A 573 -24.77 -10.26 20.00
CA VAL A 573 -24.19 -9.79 18.72
C VAL A 573 -23.65 -8.36 18.86
N VAL A 574 -22.42 -8.08 18.39
CA VAL A 574 -21.91 -6.70 18.19
C VAL A 574 -22.40 -6.20 16.82
N PRO A 575 -23.32 -5.20 16.73
CA PRO A 575 -23.85 -4.79 15.44
C PRO A 575 -22.83 -3.93 14.67
N LEU A 576 -22.50 -4.35 13.46
CA LEU A 576 -21.94 -3.47 12.43
C LEU A 576 -22.91 -2.31 12.16
N LEU A 577 -22.35 -1.11 11.90
CA LEU A 577 -23.05 0.10 11.47
C LEU A 577 -23.97 -0.16 10.26
N ARG A 578 -25.20 -0.59 10.57
CA ARG A 578 -26.46 -0.68 9.80
C ARG A 578 -27.52 -1.52 10.53
N GLY A 579 -27.18 -2.21 11.62
CA GLY A 579 -28.10 -2.53 12.72
C GLY A 579 -27.74 -1.61 13.89
N SER A 580 -28.68 -0.83 14.43
CA SER A 580 -28.30 0.19 15.40
C SER A 580 -28.00 -0.46 16.75
N PHE A 581 -26.87 -0.12 17.37
CA PHE A 581 -26.58 -0.38 18.78
C PHE A 581 -27.77 0.06 19.67
N SER A 582 -28.50 1.09 19.26
CA SER A 582 -29.75 1.53 19.88
C SER A 582 -30.88 0.48 19.84
N ASN A 583 -30.97 -0.36 18.80
CA ASN A 583 -31.93 -1.48 18.77
C ASN A 583 -31.55 -2.55 19.80
N TRP A 584 -30.27 -2.83 19.99
CA TRP A 584 -29.80 -3.73 21.06
C TRP A 584 -30.08 -3.14 22.45
N ILE A 585 -29.83 -1.84 22.66
CA ILE A 585 -30.21 -1.15 23.91
C ILE A 585 -31.71 -1.28 24.19
N TRP A 586 -32.55 -1.14 23.17
CA TRP A 586 -33.98 -1.39 23.33
C TRP A 586 -34.24 -2.83 23.71
N THR A 587 -33.88 -3.78 22.85
CA THR A 587 -34.35 -5.16 22.97
C THR A 587 -33.77 -5.90 24.16
N SER A 588 -32.52 -5.59 24.52
CA SER A 588 -31.75 -6.35 25.51
C SER A 588 -31.65 -5.62 26.86
N ILE A 589 -31.62 -4.28 26.86
CA ILE A 589 -31.49 -3.47 28.10
C ILE A 589 -32.84 -2.85 28.51
N GLY A 590 -33.82 -2.78 27.61
CA GLY A 590 -35.18 -2.30 27.90
C GLY A 590 -35.30 -0.79 28.05
N ILE A 591 -34.39 -0.02 27.44
CA ILE A 591 -34.41 1.45 27.48
C ILE A 591 -35.00 1.96 26.15
N PRO A 592 -36.22 2.54 26.16
CA PRO A 592 -36.83 3.07 24.95
C PRO A 592 -36.19 4.41 24.55
N VAL A 593 -36.05 4.65 23.24
CA VAL A 593 -35.69 5.95 22.70
C VAL A 593 -36.86 6.91 22.91
N ARG A 594 -36.62 8.08 23.51
CA ARG A 594 -37.63 9.15 23.61
C ARG A 594 -37.54 10.08 22.42
#